data_AF-A0A397H8E1-F1
#
_entry.id   AF-A0A397H8E1-F1
#
_cell.length_a   1.000
_cell.length_b   1.000
_cell.length_c   1.000
_cell.angle_alpha   90.00
_cell.angle_beta   90.00
_cell.angle_gamma   90.00
#
_symmetry.space_group_name_H-M   'P 1'
#
loop_
_entity.id
_entity.type
_entity.pdbx_description
1 polymer ?
#
loop_
_entity_poly.entity_id
_entity_poly.type
_entity_poly.pdbx_seq_one_letter_code
_entity_poly.pdbx_strand_id
1 'polypeptide(L)'
;MLLSADVLSHLDCSAFQMINDQQSNLKKMTNFKIIRNIKTEFGGIEVTKLKSIKTGLSVVFINIEAPIVNGYFALATEAFDDYGCPHTLEHLVFLGSELYPYKGVLDVFANRALAQSTNAWTEQDHTCYTVDTAGSQGFLNLLPVYVDHILFPTLIDSAHYTEVHHINGKGEDAGI
;
A
#
# COMPACT_ATOMS: atom_id res chain seq x y z
N MET A 1 -6.46 -0.06 -2.67
CA MET A 1 -6.03 0.91 -1.65
C MET A 1 -7.22 1.31 -0.81
N LEU A 2 -7.36 0.63 0.33
CA LEU A 2 -8.21 1.02 1.46
C LEU A 2 -7.40 1.99 2.33
N LEU A 3 -7.98 3.10 2.77
CA LEU A 3 -7.31 4.14 3.55
C LEU A 3 -8.32 4.74 4.56
N SER A 4 -7.86 5.15 5.75
CA SER A 4 -8.69 5.83 6.76
C SER A 4 -8.68 7.36 6.60
N ALA A 5 -9.60 8.04 7.30
CA ALA A 5 -9.98 9.44 7.09
C ALA A 5 -8.82 10.44 7.05
N ASP A 6 -7.78 10.27 7.84
CA ASP A 6 -6.70 11.26 7.80
C ASP A 6 -5.73 11.02 6.63
N VAL A 7 -5.75 9.85 5.99
CA VAL A 7 -4.77 9.46 4.95
C VAL A 7 -4.83 10.30 3.66
N LEU A 8 -5.94 11.01 3.47
CA LEU A 8 -6.07 11.92 2.34
C LEU A 8 -5.52 13.33 2.64
N SER A 9 -5.19 13.64 3.91
CA SER A 9 -4.72 14.98 4.32
C SER A 9 -3.24 15.27 4.01
N HIS A 10 -2.37 14.24 3.95
CA HIS A 10 -0.93 14.44 3.69
C HIS A 10 -0.48 14.13 2.27
N LEU A 11 -1.35 13.63 1.38
CA LEU A 11 -1.06 13.48 -0.06
C LEU A 11 -1.13 14.81 -0.83
N ASP A 12 -1.60 15.89 -0.19
CA ASP A 12 -1.50 17.28 -0.66
C ASP A 12 -1.58 18.22 0.57
N CYS A 13 -0.42 18.60 1.11
CA CYS A 13 -0.25 19.38 2.36
C CYS A 13 -0.73 20.86 2.28
N SER A 14 -1.79 21.14 1.53
CA SER A 14 -2.45 22.45 1.50
C SER A 14 -3.98 22.41 1.43
N ALA A 15 -4.60 21.23 1.44
CA ALA A 15 -6.03 21.11 1.12
C ALA A 15 -6.99 20.73 2.27
N PHE A 16 -6.51 20.31 3.44
CA PHE A 16 -7.39 19.67 4.45
C PHE A 16 -7.32 20.26 5.86
N GLN A 17 -7.28 21.58 5.98
CA GLN A 17 -7.53 22.28 7.24
C GLN A 17 -8.92 22.94 7.30
N MET A 18 -9.91 22.38 6.59
CA MET A 18 -11.27 22.90 6.56
C MET A 18 -12.30 21.77 6.59
N ILE A 19 -12.50 21.18 7.77
CA ILE A 19 -13.72 20.44 8.08
C ILE A 19 -14.35 21.13 9.29
N ASN A 20 -15.05 22.23 9.01
CA ASN A 20 -16.28 22.60 9.72
C ASN A 20 -17.06 23.77 9.10
N ASP A 21 -16.61 24.36 7.99
CA ASP A 21 -17.42 25.35 7.28
C ASP A 21 -17.10 25.32 5.77
N GLN A 22 -18.14 25.42 4.94
CA GLN A 22 -18.11 25.65 3.49
C GLN A 22 -18.03 24.41 2.56
N GLN A 23 -19.15 23.67 2.46
CA GLN A 23 -19.40 22.57 1.51
C GLN A 23 -19.41 22.94 0.00
N SER A 24 -19.17 24.20 -0.40
CA SER A 24 -19.27 24.62 -1.80
C SER A 24 -17.93 24.86 -2.53
N ASN A 25 -16.80 24.95 -1.81
CA ASN A 25 -15.50 25.34 -2.41
C ASN A 25 -14.46 24.19 -2.53
N LEU A 26 -14.72 22.99 -2.01
CA LEU A 26 -13.78 21.85 -2.08
C LEU A 26 -13.77 21.09 -3.43
N LYS A 27 -14.59 21.48 -4.40
CA LYS A 27 -14.72 20.77 -5.69
C LYS A 27 -13.52 20.99 -6.65
N LYS A 28 -12.46 21.63 -6.16
CA LYS A 28 -11.31 22.09 -6.95
C LYS A 28 -10.03 21.61 -6.24
N MET A 29 -9.19 20.86 -6.96
CA MET A 29 -7.84 20.38 -6.57
C MET A 29 -7.71 18.97 -5.96
N THR A 30 -8.25 17.93 -6.61
CA THR A 30 -7.66 16.59 -6.45
C THR A 30 -7.52 15.93 -7.83
N ASN A 31 -6.46 15.16 -8.05
CA ASN A 31 -6.26 14.37 -9.29
C ASN A 31 -7.22 13.16 -9.36
N PHE A 32 -8.22 13.08 -8.48
CA PHE A 32 -9.14 11.96 -8.34
C PHE A 32 -10.58 12.39 -8.61
N LYS A 33 -11.32 11.55 -9.32
CA LYS A 33 -12.78 11.67 -9.47
C LYS A 33 -13.48 10.68 -8.56
N ILE A 34 -14.53 11.13 -7.87
CA ILE A 34 -15.46 10.22 -7.18
C ILE A 34 -16.25 9.47 -8.25
N ILE A 35 -16.15 8.14 -8.23
CA ILE A 35 -16.89 7.24 -9.12
C ILE A 35 -18.21 6.84 -8.48
N ARG A 36 -18.18 6.51 -7.19
CA ARG A 36 -19.34 6.02 -6.47
C ARG A 36 -19.18 6.29 -4.98
N ASN A 37 -20.28 6.63 -4.33
CA ASN A 37 -20.37 6.71 -2.89
C ASN A 37 -21.58 5.86 -2.48
N ILE A 38 -21.38 4.95 -1.53
CA ILE A 38 -22.40 4.04 -1.03
C ILE A 38 -22.37 4.11 0.49
N LYS A 39 -23.54 4.26 1.10
CA LYS A 39 -23.72 4.08 2.54
C LYS A 39 -24.26 2.67 2.78
N THR A 40 -23.61 1.90 3.65
CA THR A 40 -24.05 0.53 3.96
C THR A 40 -25.32 0.55 4.82
N GLU A 41 -26.21 -0.42 4.59
CA GLU A 41 -27.43 -0.58 5.39
C GLU A 41 -27.13 -0.97 6.84
N PHE A 42 -26.08 -1.77 7.04
CA PHE A 42 -25.58 -2.18 8.35
C PHE A 42 -24.43 -1.26 8.79
N GLY A 43 -24.62 -0.55 9.90
CA GLY A 43 -23.61 0.33 10.51
C GLY A 43 -23.48 1.71 9.89
N GLY A 44 -24.17 2.00 8.77
CA GLY A 44 -24.15 3.32 8.15
C GLY A 44 -22.77 3.77 7.65
N ILE A 45 -21.88 2.81 7.35
CA ILE A 45 -20.50 3.05 6.94
C ILE A 45 -20.49 3.63 5.54
N GLU A 46 -19.70 4.69 5.34
CA GLU A 46 -19.55 5.35 4.05
C GLU A 46 -18.37 4.75 3.28
N VAL A 47 -18.67 4.22 2.09
CA VAL A 47 -17.70 3.64 1.16
C VAL A 47 -17.64 4.50 -0.10
N THR A 48 -16.49 5.12 -0.35
CA THR A 48 -16.27 5.99 -1.51
C THR A 48 -15.23 5.39 -2.45
N LYS A 49 -15.62 5.10 -3.69
CA LYS A 49 -14.70 4.72 -4.77
C LYS A 49 -14.23 5.95 -5.53
N LEU A 50 -12.93 6.15 -5.56
CA LEU A 50 -12.22 7.21 -6.28
C LEU A 50 -11.42 6.60 -7.43
N LYS A 51 -11.21 7.37 -8.50
CA LYS A 51 -10.31 6.99 -9.60
C LYS A 51 -9.43 8.16 -9.99
N SER A 52 -8.12 7.94 -10.06
CA SER A 52 -7.17 8.92 -10.57
C SER A 52 -7.48 9.25 -12.02
N ILE A 53 -7.54 10.54 -12.35
CA ILE A 53 -7.77 11.05 -13.70
C ILE A 53 -6.50 10.89 -14.54
N LYS A 54 -5.32 10.94 -13.91
CA LYS A 54 -4.02 10.83 -14.58
C LYS A 54 -3.61 9.38 -14.85
N THR A 55 -3.72 8.52 -13.84
CA THR A 55 -3.16 7.16 -13.87
C THR A 55 -4.22 6.07 -13.97
N GLY A 56 -5.49 6.39 -13.71
CA GLY A 56 -6.55 5.38 -13.62
C GLY A 56 -6.53 4.54 -12.33
N LEU A 57 -5.58 4.78 -11.40
CA LEU A 57 -5.51 4.14 -10.10
C LEU A 57 -6.86 4.24 -9.38
N SER A 58 -7.36 3.10 -8.90
CA SER A 58 -8.61 3.03 -8.13
C SER A 58 -8.32 3.00 -6.63
N VAL A 59 -8.99 3.87 -5.89
CA VAL A 59 -8.91 3.93 -4.42
C VAL A 59 -10.32 3.69 -3.89
N VAL A 60 -10.43 2.82 -2.90
CA VAL A 60 -11.69 2.57 -2.19
C VAL A 60 -11.48 3.06 -0.79
N PHE A 61 -12.14 4.14 -0.42
CA PHE A 61 -12.03 4.76 0.88
C PHE A 61 -13.21 4.29 1.75
N ILE A 62 -12.91 3.78 2.95
CA ILE A 62 -13.93 3.32 3.90
C ILE A 62 -13.77 4.14 5.17
N ASN A 63 -14.76 4.96 5.48
CA ASN A 63 -14.71 5.83 6.65
C ASN A 63 -15.32 5.12 7.87
N ILE A 64 -14.46 4.63 8.76
CA ILE A 64 -14.85 4.00 10.02
C ILE A 64 -14.06 4.67 11.14
N GLU A 65 -14.75 5.01 12.22
CA GLU A 65 -14.12 5.48 13.45
C GLU A 65 -13.50 4.29 14.19
N ALA A 66 -12.20 4.09 13.97
CA ALA A 66 -11.41 3.02 14.58
C ALA A 66 -10.00 3.51 14.90
N PRO A 67 -9.34 2.95 15.94
CA PRO A 67 -7.98 3.35 16.30
C PRO A 67 -6.91 2.82 15.33
N ILE A 68 -7.28 1.85 14.47
CA ILE A 68 -6.39 1.22 13.50
C ILE A 68 -6.76 1.66 12.09
N VAL A 69 -5.72 1.89 11.29
CA VAL A 69 -5.84 2.22 9.87
C VAL A 69 -5.28 1.08 9.07
N ASN A 70 -6.10 0.48 8.20
CA ASN A 70 -5.69 -0.61 7.34
C ASN A 70 -5.40 -0.11 5.92
N GLY A 71 -4.23 -0.46 5.40
CA GLY A 71 -3.82 -0.24 4.03
C GLY A 71 -3.79 -1.55 3.24
N TYR A 72 -4.40 -1.55 2.07
CA TYR A 72 -4.41 -2.70 1.16
C TYR A 72 -4.05 -2.28 -0.26
N PHE A 73 -2.93 -2.74 -0.78
CA PHE A 73 -2.40 -2.39 -2.09
C PHE A 73 -2.41 -3.62 -2.99
N ALA A 74 -3.49 -3.79 -3.74
CA ALA A 74 -3.68 -4.93 -4.63
C ALA A 74 -3.22 -4.59 -6.06
N LEU A 75 -2.38 -5.45 -6.62
CA LEU A 75 -1.88 -5.39 -7.99
C LEU A 75 -2.27 -6.69 -8.69
N ALA A 76 -2.81 -6.59 -9.90
CA ALA A 76 -3.08 -7.76 -10.71
C ALA A 76 -1.76 -8.36 -11.19
N THR A 77 -1.52 -9.63 -10.88
CA THR A 77 -0.26 -10.35 -11.12
C THR A 77 -0.50 -11.76 -11.63
N GLU A 78 -1.56 -11.94 -12.43
CA GLU A 78 -1.87 -13.23 -13.08
C GLU A 78 -0.65 -13.75 -13.87
N ALA A 79 -0.24 -14.98 -13.55
CA ALA A 79 0.82 -15.70 -14.23
C ALA A 79 0.25 -16.83 -15.09
N PHE A 80 0.88 -17.10 -16.23
CA PHE A 80 0.50 -18.16 -17.17
C PHE A 80 1.51 -19.33 -17.18
N ASP A 81 2.38 -19.37 -16.18
CA ASP A 81 3.41 -20.36 -15.95
C ASP A 81 3.57 -20.62 -14.45
N ASP A 82 4.33 -21.67 -14.14
CA ASP A 82 4.56 -22.12 -12.76
C ASP A 82 5.93 -21.66 -12.21
N TYR A 83 6.49 -20.56 -12.74
CA TYR A 83 7.81 -20.07 -12.28
C TYR A 83 7.76 -19.34 -10.93
N GLY A 84 6.56 -19.06 -10.41
CA GLY A 84 6.40 -18.36 -9.12
C GLY A 84 6.77 -16.87 -9.16
N CYS A 85 6.90 -16.27 -10.35
CA CYS A 85 7.31 -14.88 -10.53
C CYS A 85 6.53 -13.87 -9.65
N PRO A 86 5.18 -13.96 -9.51
CA PRO A 86 4.43 -13.05 -8.64
C PRO A 86 4.83 -13.17 -7.16
N HIS A 87 4.98 -14.40 -6.66
CA HIS A 87 5.37 -14.65 -5.27
C HIS A 87 6.83 -14.24 -5.03
N THR A 88 7.72 -14.51 -5.98
CA THR A 88 9.09 -13.98 -5.93
C THR A 88 9.10 -12.46 -5.85
N LEU A 89 8.35 -11.77 -6.71
CA LEU A 89 8.32 -10.31 -6.75
C LEU A 89 7.80 -9.71 -5.44
N GLU A 90 6.80 -10.35 -4.81
CA GLU A 90 6.28 -9.97 -3.49
C GLU A 90 7.40 -9.79 -2.46
N HIS A 91 8.31 -10.76 -2.37
CA HIS A 91 9.42 -10.71 -1.41
C HIS A 91 10.48 -9.68 -1.82
N LEU A 92 10.80 -9.61 -3.12
CA LEU A 92 11.84 -8.69 -3.63
C LEU A 92 11.47 -7.22 -3.42
N VAL A 93 10.18 -6.88 -3.42
CA VAL A 93 9.68 -5.52 -3.13
C VAL A 93 10.11 -5.03 -1.75
N PHE A 94 10.24 -5.92 -0.74
CA PHE A 94 10.67 -5.54 0.62
C PHE A 94 12.17 -5.30 0.78
N LEU A 95 12.97 -5.57 -0.26
CA LEU A 95 14.43 -5.46 -0.20
C LEU A 95 14.95 -4.06 -0.52
N GLY A 96 14.08 -3.14 -0.93
CA GLY A 96 14.36 -1.74 -1.11
C GLY A 96 13.80 -1.20 -2.42
N SER A 97 13.75 0.12 -2.51
CA SER A 97 13.19 0.88 -3.62
C SER A 97 14.18 1.92 -4.17
N GLU A 98 13.82 2.61 -5.25
CA GLU A 98 14.66 3.67 -5.83
C GLU A 98 15.00 4.78 -4.82
N LEU A 99 14.02 5.25 -4.04
CA LEU A 99 14.26 6.29 -3.03
C LEU A 99 14.81 5.73 -1.71
N TYR A 100 14.59 4.44 -1.44
CA TYR A 100 14.99 3.77 -0.20
C TYR A 100 15.70 2.44 -0.49
N PRO A 101 16.94 2.47 -1.02
CA PRO A 101 17.60 1.30 -1.60
C PRO A 101 18.30 0.41 -0.56
N TYR A 102 17.64 0.15 0.57
CA TYR A 102 18.22 -0.60 1.68
C TYR A 102 17.25 -1.67 2.20
N LYS A 103 17.71 -2.91 2.25
CA LYS A 103 16.97 -4.04 2.81
C LYS A 103 16.49 -3.75 4.24
N GLY A 104 15.21 -4.02 4.51
CA GLY A 104 14.59 -3.85 5.83
C GLY A 104 14.26 -2.40 6.21
N VAL A 105 14.53 -1.42 5.33
CA VAL A 105 14.24 -0.01 5.63
C VAL A 105 12.73 0.25 5.75
N LEU A 106 11.90 -0.45 4.97
CA LEU A 106 10.45 -0.32 5.03
C LEU A 106 9.91 -0.71 6.41
N ASP A 107 10.44 -1.78 7.00
CA ASP A 107 10.06 -2.22 8.35
C ASP A 107 10.48 -1.23 9.42
N VAL A 108 11.64 -0.58 9.27
CA VAL A 108 12.07 0.49 10.18
C VAL A 108 11.09 1.66 10.12
N PHE A 109 10.65 2.06 8.92
CA PHE A 109 9.63 3.11 8.78
C PHE A 109 8.27 2.68 9.32
N ALA A 110 7.86 1.43 9.07
CA ALA A 110 6.60 0.88 9.55
C ALA A 110 6.56 0.87 11.09
N ASN A 111 7.65 0.45 11.74
CA ASN A 111 7.79 0.51 13.20
C ASN A 111 7.67 1.94 13.73
N ARG A 112 8.28 2.93 13.06
CA ARG A 112 8.17 4.35 13.43
C ARG A 112 6.76 4.92 13.19
N ALA A 113 6.01 4.33 12.26
CA ALA A 113 4.62 4.63 11.99
C ALA A 113 3.64 3.90 12.93
N LEU A 114 4.13 3.20 13.97
CA LEU A 114 3.34 2.38 14.88
C LEU A 114 2.54 1.30 14.14
N ALA A 115 3.15 0.73 13.08
CA ALA A 115 2.62 -0.44 12.42
C ALA A 115 2.87 -1.70 13.26
N GLN A 116 1.96 -2.68 13.21
CA GLN A 116 2.25 -3.99 13.81
C GLN A 116 3.33 -4.76 13.02
N SER A 117 3.18 -4.80 11.70
CA SER A 117 4.19 -5.28 10.76
C SER A 117 3.84 -4.81 9.36
N THR A 118 4.80 -4.90 8.43
CA THR A 118 4.47 -4.98 7.01
C THR A 118 4.07 -6.43 6.69
N ASN A 119 3.19 -6.63 5.72
CA ASN A 119 2.83 -7.96 5.26
C ASN A 119 2.46 -7.91 3.77
N ALA A 120 2.43 -9.07 3.13
CA ALA A 120 1.90 -9.24 1.80
C ALA A 120 1.42 -10.68 1.61
N TRP A 121 0.65 -10.91 0.56
CA TRP A 121 0.35 -12.25 0.08
C TRP A 121 0.11 -12.22 -1.43
N THR A 122 0.39 -13.35 -2.05
CA THR A 122 0.17 -13.59 -3.48
C THR A 122 -0.89 -14.66 -3.67
N GLU A 123 -1.98 -14.28 -4.33
CA GLU A 123 -3.02 -15.17 -4.84
C GLU A 123 -2.78 -15.46 -6.33
N GLN A 124 -3.65 -16.29 -6.92
CA GLN A 124 -3.55 -16.71 -8.33
C GLN A 124 -3.57 -15.54 -9.33
N ASP A 125 -4.34 -14.48 -9.07
CA ASP A 125 -4.57 -13.37 -10.00
C ASP A 125 -4.05 -12.01 -9.49
N HIS A 126 -3.59 -11.94 -8.24
CA HIS A 126 -3.14 -10.70 -7.64
C HIS A 126 -2.15 -10.91 -6.48
N THR A 127 -1.32 -9.88 -6.26
CA THR A 127 -0.50 -9.74 -5.06
C THR A 127 -1.03 -8.53 -4.28
N CYS A 128 -1.22 -8.71 -2.98
CA CYS A 128 -1.71 -7.65 -2.09
C CYS A 128 -0.68 -7.38 -1.00
N TYR A 129 -0.24 -6.13 -0.92
CA TYR A 129 0.63 -5.65 0.16
C TYR A 129 -0.24 -4.96 1.21
N THR A 130 0.03 -5.21 2.49
CA THR A 130 -0.73 -4.64 3.60
C THR A 130 0.11 -4.05 4.70
N VAL A 131 -0.48 -3.04 5.33
CA VAL A 131 0.06 -2.45 6.55
C VAL A 131 -1.06 -1.90 7.41
N ASP A 132 -0.96 -2.18 8.70
CA ASP A 132 -1.90 -1.72 9.71
C ASP A 132 -1.16 -0.83 10.70
N THR A 133 -1.60 0.42 10.85
CA THR A 133 -0.97 1.39 11.76
C THR A 133 -1.93 1.86 12.85
N ALA A 134 -1.38 2.14 14.03
CA ALA A 134 -2.10 2.85 15.07
C ALA A 134 -2.26 4.33 14.69
N GLY A 135 -3.51 4.73 14.46
CA GLY A 135 -3.82 6.04 13.92
C GLY A 135 -3.34 6.22 12.47
N SER A 136 -3.74 7.34 11.93
CA SER A 136 -3.62 7.69 10.50
C SER A 136 -2.38 8.51 10.16
N GLN A 137 -1.87 9.28 11.12
CA GLN A 137 -0.64 10.05 10.93
C GLN A 137 0.54 9.12 10.62
N GLY A 138 0.64 7.98 11.32
CA GLY A 138 1.64 6.95 11.04
C GLY A 138 1.46 6.39 9.63
N PHE A 139 0.25 5.96 9.30
CA PHE A 139 -0.11 5.48 7.97
C PHE A 139 0.36 6.43 6.87
N LEU A 140 0.05 7.71 7.02
CA LEU A 140 0.35 8.76 6.05
C LEU A 140 1.82 8.99 5.81
N ASN A 141 2.58 8.99 6.90
CA ASN A 141 4.02 9.15 6.83
C ASN A 141 4.67 7.94 6.16
N LEU A 142 4.08 6.75 6.32
CA LEU A 142 4.56 5.51 5.72
C LEU A 142 4.15 5.35 4.26
N LEU A 143 2.95 5.80 3.89
CA LEU A 143 2.34 5.63 2.57
C LEU A 143 3.28 5.94 1.39
N PRO A 144 3.99 7.09 1.32
CA PRO A 144 4.88 7.38 0.20
C PRO A 144 6.05 6.39 0.11
N VAL A 145 6.61 5.96 1.25
CA VAL A 145 7.69 4.96 1.29
C VAL A 145 7.19 3.60 0.81
N TYR A 146 6.00 3.21 1.29
CA TYR A 146 5.38 1.92 0.98
C TYR A 146 5.01 1.82 -0.51
N VAL A 147 4.46 2.89 -1.09
CA VAL A 147 4.14 2.96 -2.52
C VAL A 147 5.40 2.98 -3.38
N ASP A 148 6.49 3.61 -2.93
CA ASP A 148 7.77 3.58 -3.64
C ASP A 148 8.35 2.17 -3.75
N HIS A 149 8.25 1.37 -2.68
CA HIS A 149 8.66 -0.05 -2.72
C HIS A 149 7.83 -0.86 -3.72
N ILE A 150 6.52 -0.66 -3.76
CA ILE A 150 5.64 -1.39 -4.67
C ILE A 150 5.87 -1.00 -6.13
N LEU A 151 6.01 0.30 -6.42
CA LEU A 151 6.06 0.80 -7.80
C LEU A 151 7.47 0.87 -8.38
N PHE A 152 8.49 1.04 -7.55
CA PHE A 152 9.88 1.24 -7.95
C PHE A 152 10.85 0.39 -7.10
N PRO A 153 10.68 -0.94 -7.03
CA PRO A 153 11.59 -1.83 -6.31
C PRO A 153 12.97 -1.86 -6.98
N THR A 154 14.03 -2.07 -6.20
CA THR A 154 15.42 -2.08 -6.71
C THR A 154 15.74 -3.27 -7.62
N LEU A 155 15.19 -4.46 -7.33
CA LEU A 155 15.33 -5.69 -8.12
C LEU A 155 16.78 -6.02 -8.56
N ILE A 156 17.71 -6.04 -7.60
CA ILE A 156 19.12 -6.36 -7.86
C ILE A 156 19.39 -7.88 -7.89
N ASP A 157 20.35 -8.34 -8.70
CA ASP A 157 20.68 -9.77 -8.82
C ASP A 157 20.97 -10.45 -7.46
N SER A 158 21.67 -9.74 -6.56
CA SER A 158 21.97 -10.28 -5.23
C SER A 158 20.73 -10.60 -4.40
N ALA A 159 19.63 -9.87 -4.65
CA ALA A 159 18.35 -10.12 -3.98
C ALA A 159 17.72 -11.44 -4.44
N HIS A 160 17.81 -11.74 -5.74
CA HIS A 160 17.37 -13.02 -6.29
C HIS A 160 18.16 -14.20 -5.67
N TYR A 161 19.49 -14.06 -5.57
CA TYR A 161 20.34 -15.10 -4.98
C TYR A 161 20.16 -15.28 -3.47
N THR A 162 19.52 -14.35 -2.74
CA THR A 162 19.30 -14.51 -1.29
C THR A 162 17.90 -14.99 -0.96
N GLU A 163 16.89 -14.52 -1.68
CA GLU A 163 15.50 -14.88 -1.40
C GLU A 163 15.03 -16.04 -2.27
N VAL A 164 15.31 -16.02 -3.56
CA VAL A 164 14.58 -16.83 -4.55
C VAL A 164 15.22 -18.18 -4.80
N HIS A 165 16.54 -18.23 -4.97
CA HIS A 165 17.22 -19.49 -5.21
C HIS A 165 18.61 -19.47 -4.58
N HIS A 166 18.78 -20.24 -3.50
CA HIS A 166 20.08 -20.46 -2.90
C HIS A 166 20.18 -21.83 -2.24
N ILE A 167 21.42 -22.34 -2.22
CA ILE A 167 21.76 -23.57 -1.53
C ILE A 167 22.27 -23.21 -0.13
N ASN A 168 21.62 -23.75 0.89
CA ASN A 168 22.01 -23.51 2.28
C ASN A 168 23.31 -24.28 2.64
N GLY A 169 23.83 -24.06 3.86
CA GLY A 169 25.05 -24.73 4.33
C GLY A 169 24.98 -26.28 4.42
N LYS A 170 23.78 -26.87 4.26
CA LYS A 170 23.56 -28.32 4.21
C LYS A 170 23.45 -28.87 2.78
N GLY A 171 23.54 -28.02 1.76
CA GLY A 171 23.37 -28.44 0.37
C GLY A 171 21.91 -28.53 -0.10
N GLU A 172 20.97 -27.97 0.65
CA GLU A 172 19.54 -28.00 0.33
C GLU A 172 19.11 -26.68 -0.32
N ASP A 173 18.11 -26.74 -1.22
CA ASP A 173 17.44 -25.53 -1.70
C ASP A 173 16.70 -24.86 -0.52
N ALA A 174 16.92 -23.56 -0.37
CA ALA A 174 16.35 -22.74 0.69
C ALA A 174 15.76 -21.43 0.15
N GLY A 175 15.59 -21.33 -1.18
CA GLY A 175 14.81 -20.27 -1.80
C GLY A 175 13.30 -20.40 -1.51
N ILE A 176 12.56 -19.32 -1.78
CA ILE A 176 11.09 -19.28 -1.76
C ILE A 176 10.43 -19.96 -2.96
#